data_AF-A0A353WX12-F1
#
_entry.id   AF-A0A353WX12-F1
#
_cell.length_a   1.000
_cell.length_b   1.000
_cell.length_c   1.000
_cell.angle_alpha   90.00
_cell.angle_beta   90.00
_cell.angle_gamma   90.00
#
_symmetry.space_group_name_H-M   'P 1'
#
loop_
_entity.id
_entity.type
_entity.pdbx_description
1 polymer ?
#
loop_
_entity_poly.entity_id
_entity_poly.type
_entity_poly.pdbx_seq_one_letter_code
_entity_poly.pdbx_strand_id
1 'polypeptide(L)'
;MGTKIQEYMASFDLSRAFRQFQKAEKAFNNDQTDSAVNHLEKGLNLVAKSIDHISNAVDDAFENAAGKFEKGNEELQKSIDAFADGNDESAERHYEKALDLFDEALELVE
;
A
#
# COMPACT_ATOMS: atom_id res chain seq x y z
N MET A 1 -4.34 23.08 10.01
CA MET A 1 -4.62 22.50 8.68
C MET A 1 -5.97 21.81 8.78
N GLY A 2 -6.93 22.09 7.89
CA GLY A 2 -8.27 21.51 7.97
C GLY A 2 -8.30 20.05 7.52
N THR A 3 -9.19 19.24 8.08
CA THR A 3 -9.36 17.80 7.79
C THR A 3 -9.43 17.49 6.29
N LYS A 4 -10.16 18.29 5.51
CA LYS A 4 -10.24 18.17 4.04
C LYS A 4 -8.90 18.20 3.30
N ILE A 5 -7.91 18.93 3.81
CA ILE A 5 -6.57 18.98 3.19
C ILE A 5 -5.83 17.67 3.48
N GLN A 6 -6.01 17.08 4.67
CA GLN A 6 -5.44 15.79 5.03
C GLN A 6 -6.07 14.67 4.21
N GLU A 7 -7.40 14.65 4.09
CA GLU A 7 -8.14 13.70 3.24
C GLU A 7 -7.64 13.74 1.79
N TYR A 8 -7.50 14.94 1.20
CA TYR A 8 -6.96 15.09 -0.15
C TYR A 8 -5.52 14.55 -0.28
N MET A 9 -4.64 14.86 0.68
CA MET A 9 -3.24 14.38 0.64
C MET A 9 -3.18 12.85 0.78
N ALA A 10 -3.99 12.26 1.65
CA ALA A 10 -4.13 10.82 1.79
C ALA A 10 -4.54 10.16 0.47
N SER A 11 -5.67 10.59 -0.11
CA SER A 11 -6.15 10.05 -1.39
C SER A 11 -5.14 10.25 -2.53
N PHE A 12 -4.43 11.38 -2.54
CA PHE A 12 -3.40 11.67 -3.53
C PHE A 12 -2.20 10.70 -3.42
N ASP A 13 -1.71 10.45 -2.22
CA ASP A 13 -0.58 9.52 -2.03
C ASP A 13 -1.00 8.06 -2.23
N LEU A 14 -2.22 7.65 -1.83
CA LEU A 14 -2.78 6.33 -2.17
C LEU A 14 -2.88 6.11 -3.68
N SER A 15 -3.42 7.10 -4.41
CA SER A 15 -3.49 7.04 -5.87
C SER A 15 -2.12 6.84 -6.51
N ARG A 16 -1.07 7.42 -5.91
CA ARG A 16 0.30 7.23 -6.38
C ARG A 16 0.86 5.87 -5.99
N ALA A 17 0.50 5.35 -4.81
CA ALA A 17 0.88 4.02 -4.35
C ALA A 17 0.35 2.93 -5.30
N PHE A 18 -0.94 2.94 -5.61
CA PHE A 18 -1.54 1.98 -6.55
C PHE A 18 -0.91 2.01 -7.94
N ARG A 19 -0.52 3.20 -8.43
CA ARG A 19 0.23 3.31 -9.68
C ARG A 19 1.63 2.69 -9.58
N GLN A 20 2.25 2.65 -8.41
CA GLN A 20 3.50 1.91 -8.23
C GLN A 20 3.25 0.40 -8.20
N PHE A 21 2.19 -0.07 -7.54
CA PHE A 21 1.83 -1.49 -7.53
C PHE A 21 1.56 -2.03 -8.94
N GLN A 22 0.81 -1.30 -9.76
CA GLN A 22 0.62 -1.65 -11.18
C GLN A 22 1.93 -1.70 -11.98
N LYS A 23 2.90 -0.84 -11.66
CA LYS A 23 4.23 -0.88 -12.28
C LYS A 23 5.06 -2.05 -11.77
N ALA A 24 4.92 -2.39 -10.50
CA ALA A 24 5.58 -3.55 -9.91
C ALA A 24 5.12 -4.83 -10.59
N GLU A 25 3.80 -5.03 -10.71
CA GLU A 25 3.20 -6.17 -11.40
C GLU A 25 3.66 -6.25 -12.86
N LYS A 26 3.67 -5.12 -13.56
CA LYS A 26 4.19 -5.07 -14.94
C LYS A 26 5.68 -5.42 -15.01
N ALA A 27 6.50 -4.94 -14.09
CA ALA A 27 7.92 -5.26 -14.07
C ALA A 27 8.16 -6.74 -13.77
N PHE A 28 7.41 -7.29 -12.81
CA PHE A 28 7.43 -8.71 -12.46
C PHE A 28 7.09 -9.59 -13.66
N ASN A 29 6.01 -9.28 -14.38
CA ASN A 29 5.60 -10.00 -15.60
C ASN A 29 6.62 -9.91 -16.77
N ASN A 30 7.62 -9.04 -16.68
CA ASN A 30 8.71 -8.92 -17.67
C ASN A 30 10.05 -9.48 -17.14
N ASP A 31 10.02 -10.29 -16.08
CA ASP A 31 11.21 -10.83 -15.39
C ASP A 31 12.16 -9.73 -14.86
N GLN A 32 11.63 -8.53 -14.58
CA GLN A 32 12.38 -7.39 -14.05
C GLN A 32 12.22 -7.31 -12.52
N THR A 33 12.59 -8.38 -11.83
CA THR A 33 12.52 -8.59 -10.38
C THR A 33 12.95 -7.38 -9.55
N ASP A 34 14.15 -6.85 -9.78
CA ASP A 34 14.66 -5.68 -9.03
C ASP A 34 13.81 -4.42 -9.24
N SER A 35 13.28 -4.25 -10.45
CA SER A 35 12.40 -3.12 -10.77
C SER A 35 11.04 -3.30 -10.12
N ALA A 36 10.54 -4.53 -10.02
CA ALA A 36 9.29 -4.84 -9.33
C ALA A 36 9.39 -4.48 -7.85
N VAL A 37 10.43 -4.97 -7.16
CA VAL A 37 10.68 -4.68 -5.73
C VAL A 37 10.78 -3.17 -5.49
N ASN A 38 11.57 -2.46 -6.29
CA ASN A 38 11.72 -1.00 -6.17
C ASN A 38 10.38 -0.26 -6.32
N HIS A 39 9.48 -0.75 -7.18
CA HIS A 39 8.13 -0.19 -7.28
C HIS A 39 7.27 -0.54 -6.06
N LEU A 40 7.33 -1.75 -5.53
CA LEU A 40 6.63 -2.12 -4.29
C LEU A 40 7.07 -1.26 -3.10
N GLU A 41 8.38 -1.10 -2.90
CA GLU A 41 8.94 -0.23 -1.84
C GLU A 41 8.48 1.23 -1.96
N LYS A 42 8.42 1.76 -3.18
CA LYS A 42 7.89 3.11 -3.42
C LYS A 42 6.41 3.20 -3.09
N GLY A 43 5.62 2.19 -3.45
CA GLY A 43 4.20 2.12 -3.12
C GLY A 43 3.97 2.05 -1.61
N LEU A 44 4.70 1.18 -0.91
CA LEU A 44 4.68 1.06 0.55
C LEU A 44 4.96 2.39 1.25
N ASN A 45 6.01 3.11 0.82
CA ASN A 45 6.35 4.42 1.35
C ASN A 45 5.25 5.49 1.10
N LEU A 46 4.51 5.38 0.00
CA LEU A 46 3.39 6.29 -0.31
C LEU A 46 2.17 5.96 0.55
N VAL A 47 1.87 4.67 0.77
CA VAL A 47 0.81 4.26 1.70
C VAL A 47 1.13 4.73 3.12
N ALA A 48 2.38 4.59 3.58
CA ALA A 48 2.79 5.09 4.89
C ALA A 48 2.55 6.60 5.07
N LYS A 49 2.85 7.40 4.04
CA LYS A 49 2.54 8.84 4.04
C LYS A 49 1.05 9.13 4.06
N SER A 50 0.27 8.34 3.33
CA SER A 50 -1.20 8.45 3.39
C SER A 50 -1.72 8.19 4.80
N ILE A 51 -1.23 7.15 5.47
CA ILE A 51 -1.63 6.82 6.86
C ILE A 51 -1.36 7.99 7.81
N ASP A 52 -0.22 8.67 7.67
CA ASP A 52 0.08 9.87 8.46
C ASP A 52 -0.96 10.97 8.22
N HIS A 53 -1.42 11.15 6.98
CA HIS A 53 -2.46 12.12 6.65
C HIS A 53 -3.84 11.69 7.18
N ILE A 54 -4.20 10.42 7.02
CA ILE A 54 -5.45 9.80 7.52
C ILE A 54 -5.54 9.92 9.04
N SER A 55 -4.48 9.59 9.76
CA SER A 55 -4.45 9.64 11.24
C SER A 55 -4.57 11.07 11.79
N ASN A 56 -4.29 12.07 10.96
CA ASN A 56 -4.49 13.48 11.28
C ASN A 56 -5.89 14.00 10.91
N ALA A 57 -6.71 13.19 10.24
CA ALA A 57 -8.14 13.45 10.04
C ALA A 57 -8.92 12.97 11.26
N VAL A 58 -9.76 13.83 11.85
CA VAL A 58 -10.51 13.52 13.09
C VAL A 58 -11.81 12.81 12.72
N ASP A 59 -11.72 11.55 12.29
CA ASP A 59 -12.87 10.71 11.93
C ASP A 59 -12.57 9.22 12.19
N ASP A 60 -13.45 8.53 12.93
CA ASP A 60 -13.33 7.12 13.31
C ASP A 60 -13.25 6.19 12.08
N ALA A 61 -13.89 6.55 10.96
CA ALA A 61 -13.80 5.76 9.72
C ALA A 61 -12.39 5.81 9.14
N PHE A 62 -11.75 6.98 9.18
CA PHE A 62 -10.37 7.17 8.76
C PHE A 62 -9.39 6.46 9.70
N GLU A 63 -9.61 6.47 11.02
CA GLU A 63 -8.76 5.73 11.96
C GLU A 63 -8.82 4.21 11.71
N ASN A 64 -10.01 3.66 11.43
CA ASN A 64 -10.15 2.25 11.07
C ASN A 64 -9.46 1.91 9.73
N ALA A 65 -9.56 2.81 8.74
CA ALA A 65 -8.88 2.66 7.47
C ALA A 65 -7.35 2.72 7.61
N ALA A 66 -6.82 3.63 8.44
CA ALA A 66 -5.39 3.69 8.78
C ALA A 66 -4.89 2.34 9.31
N GLY A 67 -5.60 1.74 10.27
CA GLY A 67 -5.21 0.43 10.81
C GLY A 67 -5.26 -0.72 9.78
N LYS A 68 -6.09 -0.61 8.75
CA LYS A 68 -6.12 -1.56 7.61
C LYS A 68 -4.96 -1.31 6.65
N PHE A 69 -4.67 -0.05 6.31
CA PHE A 69 -3.50 0.32 5.51
C PHE A 69 -2.18 -0.08 6.18
N GLU A 70 -2.06 0.05 7.50
CA GLU A 70 -0.88 -0.42 8.25
C GLU A 70 -0.67 -1.93 8.09
N LYS A 71 -1.73 -2.72 8.30
CA LYS A 71 -1.68 -4.19 8.10
C LYS A 71 -1.37 -4.56 6.66
N GLY A 72 -1.95 -3.85 5.68
CA GLY A 72 -1.66 -4.06 4.27
C GLY A 72 -0.18 -3.78 3.97
N ASN A 73 0.39 -2.71 4.53
CA ASN A 73 1.81 -2.41 4.41
C ASN A 73 2.71 -3.48 5.06
N GLU A 74 2.32 -4.03 6.22
CA GLU A 74 3.04 -5.14 6.84
C GLU A 74 3.05 -6.39 5.95
N GLU A 75 1.91 -6.75 5.36
CA GLU A 75 1.82 -7.87 4.42
C GLU A 75 2.62 -7.58 3.14
N LEU A 76 2.58 -6.36 2.62
CA LEU A 76 3.39 -5.95 1.48
C LEU A 76 4.89 -6.03 1.77
N GLN A 77 5.34 -5.65 2.98
CA GLN A 77 6.74 -5.82 3.37
C GLN A 77 7.13 -7.30 3.43
N LYS A 78 6.27 -8.17 4.00
CA LYS A 78 6.49 -9.62 3.98
C LYS A 78 6.56 -10.17 2.55
N SER A 79 5.76 -9.63 1.63
CA SER A 79 5.83 -9.98 0.21
C SER A 79 7.20 -9.66 -0.38
N ILE A 80 7.68 -8.44 -0.16
CA ILE A 80 9.01 -7.99 -0.62
C ILE A 80 10.12 -8.87 -0.02
N ASP A 81 10.06 -9.16 1.27
CA ASP A 81 11.05 -9.98 1.97
C ASP A 81 11.05 -11.43 1.45
N ALA A 82 9.87 -12.04 1.31
CA ALA A 82 9.73 -13.40 0.75
C ALA A 82 10.24 -13.48 -0.69
N PHE A 83 10.04 -12.42 -1.47
CA PHE A 83 10.54 -12.33 -2.83
C PHE A 83 12.07 -12.23 -2.87
N ALA A 84 12.67 -11.44 -1.97
CA ALA A 84 14.13 -11.35 -1.84
C ALA A 84 14.78 -12.69 -1.43
N ASP A 85 14.05 -13.51 -0.67
CA ASP A 85 14.47 -14.86 -0.27
C ASP A 85 14.20 -15.94 -1.35
N GLY A 86 13.63 -15.57 -2.50
CA GLY A 86 13.31 -16.49 -3.61
C GLY A 86 12.10 -17.39 -3.34
N ASN A 87 11.20 -16.98 -2.44
CA ASN A 87 9.98 -17.71 -2.09
C ASN A 87 8.77 -17.04 -2.76
N ASP A 88 8.70 -17.17 -4.08
CA ASP A 88 7.71 -16.49 -4.93
C ASP A 88 6.26 -16.80 -4.54
N GLU A 89 5.96 -18.05 -4.17
CA GLU A 89 4.61 -18.44 -3.73
C GLU A 89 4.19 -17.72 -2.45
N SER A 90 5.10 -17.55 -1.50
CA SER A 90 4.80 -16.79 -0.28
C SER A 90 4.73 -15.29 -0.56
N ALA A 91 5.57 -14.78 -1.46
CA ALA A 91 5.54 -13.40 -1.90
C ALA A 91 4.19 -13.03 -2.52
N GLU A 92 3.67 -13.86 -3.44
CA GLU A 92 2.37 -13.68 -4.08
C GLU A 92 1.24 -13.69 -3.06
N ARG A 93 1.19 -14.67 -2.15
CA ARG A 93 0.15 -14.74 -1.11
C ARG A 93 0.13 -13.50 -0.19
N HIS A 94 1.31 -13.01 0.20
CA HIS A 94 1.42 -11.80 1.01
C HIS A 94 1.02 -10.55 0.22
N TYR A 95 1.31 -10.50 -1.08
CA TYR A 95 0.90 -9.42 -1.95
C TYR A 95 -0.62 -9.36 -2.13
N GLU A 96 -1.27 -10.47 -2.44
CA GLU A 96 -2.73 -10.55 -2.57
C GLU A 96 -3.42 -10.09 -1.28
N LYS A 97 -2.95 -10.58 -0.13
CA LYS A 97 -3.49 -10.17 1.17
C LYS A 97 -3.28 -8.69 1.46
N ALA A 98 -2.17 -8.11 1.02
CA ALA A 98 -1.94 -6.67 1.14
C ALA A 98 -2.95 -5.88 0.31
N LEU A 99 -3.24 -6.31 -0.92
CA LEU A 99 -4.25 -5.70 -1.78
C LEU A 99 -5.65 -5.79 -1.16
N ASP A 100 -6.05 -6.95 -0.66
CA ASP A 100 -7.34 -7.12 0.02
C ASP A 100 -7.50 -6.14 1.19
N LEU A 101 -6.45 -5.97 2.01
CA LEU A 101 -6.45 -5.03 3.13
C LEU A 101 -6.48 -3.57 2.68
N PHE A 102 -5.85 -3.24 1.54
CA PHE A 102 -5.92 -1.90 0.96
C PHE A 102 -7.30 -1.60 0.39
N ASP A 103 -7.95 -2.56 -0.25
CA ASP A 103 -9.32 -2.42 -0.76
C ASP A 103 -10.31 -2.26 0.40
N GLU A 104 -10.22 -3.09 1.45
CA GLU A 104 -11.02 -2.94 2.67
C GLU A 104 -10.79 -1.56 3.33
N ALA A 105 -9.56 -1.04 3.30
CA ALA A 105 -9.26 0.28 3.84
C ALA A 105 -9.89 1.41 3.02
N LEU A 106 -9.90 1.27 1.70
CA LEU A 106 -10.53 2.24 0.79
C LEU A 106 -12.05 2.28 0.97
N GLU A 107 -12.71 1.13 1.12
CA GLU A 107 -14.16 1.07 1.35
C GLU A 107 -14.61 1.82 2.61
N LEU A 108 -13.72 2.00 3.59
CA LEU A 108 -14.02 2.74 4.83
C LEU A 108 -13.92 4.26 4.66
N VAL A 109 -13.26 4.75 3.60
CA VAL A 109 -13.00 6.19 3.38
C VAL A 109 -13.63 6.75 2.09
N GLU A 110 -14.29 5.90 1.29
CA GLU A 110 -15.12 6.27 0.13
C GLU A 110 -16.59 6.51 0.50
#